data_AF-X1JXZ7-F1
#
_entry.id   AF-X1JXZ7-F1
#
_cell.length_a   1.000
_cell.length_b   1.000
_cell.length_c   1.000
_cell.angle_alpha   90.00
_cell.angle_beta   90.00
_cell.angle_gamma   90.00
#
_symmetry.space_group_name_H-M   'P 1'
#
loop_
_entity.id
_entity.type
_entity.pdbx_description
1 polymer ?
#
loop_
_entity_poly.entity_id
_entity_poly.type
_entity_poly.pdbx_seq_one_letter_code
_entity_poly.pdbx_strand_id
1 'polypeptide(L)'
;MRAIISVSDKSGIADFARGLQELDIEIFSTGGTKKSLEQSGIKVHSISELTGFPEILDGRVKTLHPAVHGGILARRDLPQHLAELAKNHIKTIDIVVVNLYPFIETVTQGKVSLDEALENIDIGGPTMIRSAAKNFPSILVIVDPEDYDIILQKLRRGSVDLAERKKLAHKAFQHVAIYDTAIAQYLSEKTFPEEMTIALKKAYGLRYGENPHQKAAFYLEQNVRQPQAVLASLKQISGPEISFNNLLDFDAALNILSNFTAPTVAIMKHTNSCGLASHASLAEAY
;
A
#
# COMPACT_ATOMS: atom_id res chain seq x y z
N MET A 1 7.19 4.62 -25.18
CA MET A 1 6.39 3.77 -24.25
C MET A 1 5.16 4.56 -23.79
N ARG A 2 4.18 3.92 -23.15
CA ARG A 2 3.00 4.60 -22.57
C ARG A 2 2.84 4.30 -21.09
N ALA A 3 2.56 5.34 -20.31
CA ALA A 3 2.28 5.25 -18.89
C ALA A 3 0.85 5.71 -18.58
N ILE A 4 0.14 4.96 -17.74
CA ILE A 4 -1.08 5.43 -17.09
C ILE A 4 -0.72 5.82 -15.66
N ILE A 5 -1.08 7.04 -15.25
CA ILE A 5 -0.88 7.54 -13.89
C ILE A 5 -2.22 7.93 -13.30
N SER A 6 -2.61 7.28 -12.20
CA SER A 6 -3.83 7.58 -11.44
C SER A 6 -3.54 7.37 -9.96
N VAL A 7 -3.13 8.44 -9.28
CA VAL A 7 -2.65 8.38 -7.90
C VAL A 7 -3.47 9.27 -6.98
N SER A 8 -3.73 8.73 -5.79
CA SER A 8 -4.37 9.43 -4.69
C SER A 8 -3.33 10.26 -3.92
N ASP A 9 -2.25 9.61 -3.48
CA ASP A 9 -1.04 10.25 -2.95
C ASP A 9 -0.19 10.78 -4.10
N LYS A 10 0.05 12.10 -4.09
CA LYS A 10 0.74 12.84 -5.15
C LYS A 10 2.21 13.10 -4.80
N SER A 11 2.71 12.54 -3.70
CA SER A 11 4.10 12.66 -3.28
C SER A 11 5.03 12.20 -4.40
N GLY A 12 5.96 13.08 -4.81
CA GLY A 12 6.97 12.80 -5.85
C GLY A 12 6.43 12.58 -7.28
N ILE A 13 5.12 12.62 -7.52
CA ILE A 13 4.58 12.21 -8.83
C ILE A 13 4.96 13.14 -9.98
N ALA A 14 5.09 14.44 -9.72
CA ALA A 14 5.45 15.42 -10.74
C ALA A 14 6.89 15.20 -11.24
N ASP A 15 7.82 14.93 -10.33
CA ASP A 15 9.22 14.65 -10.68
C ASP A 15 9.38 13.30 -11.39
N PHE A 16 8.66 12.28 -10.92
CA PHE A 16 8.62 11.00 -11.59
C PHE A 16 8.07 11.12 -13.02
N ALA A 17 6.93 11.81 -13.20
CA ALA A 17 6.33 12.04 -14.50
C ALA A 17 7.25 12.84 -15.44
N ARG A 18 7.96 13.86 -14.93
CA ARG A 18 8.97 14.59 -15.71
C ARG A 18 10.08 13.66 -16.20
N GLY A 19 10.59 12.80 -15.32
CA GLY A 19 11.57 11.79 -15.67
C GLY A 19 11.09 10.78 -16.73
N LEU A 20 9.81 10.41 -16.71
CA LEU A 20 9.21 9.59 -17.76
C LEU A 20 9.17 10.34 -19.11
N GLN A 21 8.85 11.63 -19.12
CA GLN A 21 8.83 12.44 -20.34
C GLN A 21 10.21 12.63 -20.96
N GLU A 22 11.25 12.78 -20.13
CA GLU A 22 12.66 12.81 -20.59
C GLU A 22 13.08 11.54 -21.32
N LEU A 23 12.34 10.44 -21.13
CA LEU A 23 12.53 9.15 -21.79
C LEU A 23 11.53 8.91 -22.93
N ASP A 24 10.88 9.96 -23.43
CA ASP A 24 9.87 9.91 -24.49
C ASP A 24 8.68 8.97 -24.16
N ILE A 25 8.31 8.90 -22.88
CA ILE A 25 7.16 8.11 -22.41
C ILE A 25 5.92 9.00 -22.42
N GLU A 26 4.93 8.58 -23.20
CA GLU A 26 3.62 9.25 -23.30
C GLU A 26 2.80 8.98 -22.04
N ILE A 27 2.27 10.03 -21.41
CA ILE A 27 1.56 9.92 -20.12
C ILE A 27 0.07 10.14 -20.32
N PHE A 28 -0.73 9.22 -19.78
CA PHE A 28 -2.19 9.29 -19.72
C PHE A 28 -2.64 9.35 -18.27
N SER A 29 -3.61 10.21 -17.96
CA SER A 29 -4.14 10.37 -16.61
C SER A 29 -5.61 10.82 -16.62
N THR A 30 -6.23 10.89 -15.44
CA THR A 30 -7.61 11.33 -15.26
C THR A 30 -7.80 12.06 -13.93
N GLY A 31 -8.91 12.81 -13.82
CA GLY A 31 -9.35 13.45 -12.59
C GLY A 31 -8.30 14.36 -11.94
N GLY A 32 -8.20 14.28 -10.61
CA GLY A 32 -7.29 15.10 -9.82
C GLY A 32 -5.81 14.86 -10.12
N THR A 33 -5.42 13.65 -10.54
CA THR A 33 -4.04 13.35 -10.94
C THR A 33 -3.65 14.12 -12.20
N LYS A 34 -4.49 14.09 -13.24
CA LYS A 34 -4.25 14.85 -14.47
C LYS A 34 -4.06 16.33 -14.18
N LYS A 35 -4.98 16.94 -13.44
CA LYS A 35 -4.93 18.36 -13.06
C LYS A 35 -3.63 18.72 -12.33
N SER A 36 -3.21 17.88 -11.38
CA SER A 36 -1.96 18.09 -10.62
C SER A 36 -0.70 18.03 -11.51
N LEU A 37 -0.69 17.14 -12.49
CA LEU A 37 0.41 17.01 -13.45
C LEU A 37 0.47 18.22 -14.39
N GLU A 38 -0.68 18.65 -14.93
CA GLU A 38 -0.78 19.83 -15.81
C GLU A 38 -0.31 21.10 -15.08
N GLN A 39 -0.71 21.29 -13.82
CA GLN A 39 -0.26 22.40 -12.98
C GLN A 39 1.27 22.41 -12.76
N SER A 40 1.90 21.24 -12.84
CA SER A 40 3.36 21.08 -12.73
C SER A 40 4.08 21.20 -14.08
N GLY A 41 3.37 21.61 -15.15
CA GLY A 41 3.92 21.76 -16.50
C GLY A 41 4.11 20.45 -17.27
N ILE A 42 3.59 19.33 -16.76
CA ILE A 42 3.74 18.02 -17.39
C ILE A 42 2.67 17.86 -18.49
N LYS A 43 3.11 17.62 -19.73
CA LYS A 43 2.21 17.26 -20.82
C LYS A 43 1.53 15.90 -20.56
N VAL A 44 0.22 15.89 -20.38
CA VAL A 44 -0.53 14.68 -20.07
C VAL A 44 -1.80 14.57 -20.91
N HIS A 45 -2.03 13.39 -21.45
CA HIS A 45 -3.23 13.04 -22.20
C HIS A 45 -4.33 12.57 -21.23
N SER A 46 -5.60 12.82 -21.56
CA SER A 46 -6.70 12.24 -20.81
C SER A 46 -6.87 10.74 -21.09
N ILE A 47 -7.36 9.99 -20.12
CA ILE A 47 -7.81 8.61 -20.36
C ILE A 47 -8.94 8.56 -21.40
N SER A 48 -9.80 9.58 -21.47
CA SER A 48 -10.85 9.67 -22.50
C SER A 48 -10.30 9.77 -23.93
N GLU A 49 -9.13 10.38 -24.15
CA GLU A 49 -8.44 10.34 -25.45
C GLU A 49 -8.02 8.91 -25.83
N LEU A 50 -7.70 8.08 -24.83
CA LEU A 50 -7.32 6.68 -25.04
C LEU A 50 -8.53 5.77 -25.24
N THR A 51 -9.64 6.02 -24.55
CA THR A 51 -10.84 5.17 -24.62
C THR A 51 -11.82 5.60 -25.71
N GLY A 52 -11.81 6.88 -26.11
CA GLY A 52 -12.86 7.47 -26.94
C GLY A 52 -14.22 7.57 -26.23
N PHE A 53 -14.27 7.35 -24.91
CA PHE A 53 -15.50 7.29 -24.13
C PHE A 53 -15.58 8.46 -23.13
N PRO A 54 -16.74 9.14 -23.00
CA PRO A 54 -16.90 10.26 -22.08
C PRO A 54 -16.86 9.81 -20.62
N GLU A 55 -16.55 10.74 -19.71
CA GLU A 55 -16.68 10.49 -18.27
C GLU A 55 -18.17 10.51 -17.89
N ILE A 56 -18.64 9.40 -17.29
CA ILE A 56 -20.02 9.23 -16.82
C ILE A 56 -20.02 8.71 -15.37
N LEU A 57 -21.16 8.78 -14.68
CA LEU A 57 -21.34 8.28 -13.31
C LEU A 57 -20.26 8.82 -12.36
N ASP A 58 -19.99 10.13 -12.45
CA ASP A 58 -18.97 10.84 -11.66
C ASP A 58 -17.57 10.20 -11.76
N GLY A 59 -17.29 9.56 -12.89
CA GLY A 59 -15.99 8.94 -13.17
C GLY A 59 -15.81 7.53 -12.62
N ARG A 60 -16.85 6.89 -12.07
CA ARG A 60 -16.78 5.53 -11.48
C ARG A 60 -16.34 4.44 -12.45
N VAL A 61 -16.57 4.60 -13.75
CA VAL A 61 -16.31 3.57 -14.77
C VAL A 61 -15.26 3.97 -15.81
N LYS A 62 -14.60 5.12 -15.64
CA LYS A 62 -13.77 5.74 -16.70
C LYS A 62 -12.56 4.93 -17.15
N THR A 63 -12.00 4.10 -16.26
CA THR A 63 -10.85 3.23 -16.57
C THR A 63 -11.25 1.79 -16.87
N LEU A 64 -12.51 1.41 -16.63
CA LEU A 64 -13.06 0.07 -16.84
C LEU A 64 -13.40 -0.15 -18.31
N HIS A 65 -12.40 -0.01 -19.18
CA HIS A 65 -12.56 -0.01 -20.63
C HIS A 65 -11.57 -0.96 -21.32
N PRO A 66 -11.97 -1.68 -22.39
CA PRO A 66 -11.07 -2.56 -23.14
C PRO A 66 -9.82 -1.86 -23.69
N ALA A 67 -9.90 -0.59 -24.07
CA ALA A 67 -8.72 0.16 -24.53
C ALA A 67 -7.65 0.29 -23.42
N VAL A 68 -8.07 0.41 -22.16
CA VAL A 68 -7.15 0.44 -21.00
C VAL A 68 -6.67 -0.97 -20.68
N HIS A 69 -7.60 -1.88 -20.38
CA HIS A 69 -7.24 -3.22 -19.91
C HIS A 69 -6.65 -4.11 -20.99
N GLY A 70 -7.09 -3.99 -22.25
CA GLY A 70 -6.47 -4.67 -23.39
C GLY A 70 -5.04 -4.19 -23.62
N GLY A 71 -4.80 -2.87 -23.53
CA GLY A 71 -3.46 -2.30 -23.60
C GLY A 71 -2.52 -2.78 -22.49
N ILE A 72 -3.06 -3.07 -21.30
CA ILE A 72 -2.32 -3.59 -20.15
C ILE A 72 -2.12 -5.12 -20.21
N LEU A 73 -3.16 -5.88 -20.56
CA LEU A 73 -3.22 -7.35 -20.41
C LEU A 73 -2.74 -8.13 -21.63
N ALA A 74 -2.63 -7.49 -22.80
CA ALA A 74 -2.16 -8.17 -23.99
C ALA A 74 -0.76 -8.76 -23.76
N ARG A 75 -0.64 -10.05 -24.04
CA ARG A 75 0.63 -10.76 -24.00
C ARG A 75 1.43 -10.42 -25.24
N ARG A 76 2.58 -9.77 -25.03
CA ARG A 76 3.44 -9.30 -26.13
C ARG A 76 4.22 -10.42 -26.81
N ASP A 77 4.34 -11.55 -26.13
CA ASP A 77 4.94 -12.77 -26.63
C ASP A 77 3.97 -13.64 -27.44
N LEU A 78 2.70 -13.25 -27.55
CA LEU A 78 1.69 -13.92 -28.37
C LEU A 78 1.27 -13.02 -29.54
N PRO A 79 1.71 -13.31 -30.78
CA PRO A 79 1.38 -12.50 -31.96
C PRO A 79 -0.12 -12.30 -32.17
N GLN A 80 -0.95 -13.27 -31.77
CA GLN A 80 -2.41 -13.20 -31.86
C GLN A 80 -2.98 -12.04 -31.04
N HIS A 81 -2.47 -11.82 -29.82
CA HIS A 81 -2.93 -10.71 -28.97
C HIS A 81 -2.58 -9.35 -29.60
N LEU A 82 -1.37 -9.22 -30.18
CA LEU A 82 -0.96 -7.98 -30.84
C LEU A 82 -1.79 -7.69 -32.10
N ALA A 83 -2.16 -8.73 -32.85
CA ALA A 83 -3.07 -8.61 -33.99
C ALA A 83 -4.47 -8.18 -33.56
N GLU A 84 -5.00 -8.72 -32.46
CA GLU A 84 -6.28 -8.29 -31.88
C GLU A 84 -6.25 -6.84 -31.42
N LEU A 85 -5.17 -6.41 -30.74
CA LEU A 85 -4.99 -5.01 -30.36
C LEU A 85 -5.01 -4.10 -31.59
N ALA A 86 -4.24 -4.43 -32.62
CA ALA A 86 -4.17 -3.65 -33.86
C ALA A 86 -5.54 -3.57 -34.56
N LYS A 87 -6.25 -4.69 -34.67
CA LYS A 87 -7.60 -4.76 -35.28
C LYS A 87 -8.62 -3.88 -34.55
N ASN A 88 -8.48 -3.74 -33.23
CA ASN A 88 -9.38 -2.95 -32.40
C ASN A 88 -8.84 -1.54 -32.12
N HIS A 89 -7.76 -1.11 -32.79
CA HIS A 89 -7.11 0.19 -32.58
C HIS A 89 -6.66 0.46 -31.14
N ILE A 90 -6.36 -0.60 -30.39
CA ILE A 90 -5.88 -0.52 -29.01
C ILE A 90 -4.36 -0.48 -29.00
N LYS A 91 -3.80 0.48 -28.28
CA LYS A 91 -2.35 0.64 -28.10
C LYS A 91 -1.89 -0.05 -26.82
N THR A 92 -0.68 -0.60 -26.81
CA THR A 92 -0.08 -1.16 -25.59
C THR A 92 0.22 -0.08 -24.56
N ILE A 93 0.04 -0.44 -23.29
CA ILE A 93 0.52 0.30 -22.11
C ILE A 93 1.75 -0.42 -21.58
N ASP A 94 2.74 0.33 -21.10
CA ASP A 94 4.02 -0.20 -20.59
C ASP A 94 4.19 -0.01 -19.08
N ILE A 95 3.61 1.07 -18.54
CA ILE A 95 3.75 1.47 -17.15
C ILE A 95 2.37 1.82 -16.59
N VAL A 96 2.08 1.34 -15.39
CA VAL A 96 0.85 1.64 -14.65
C VAL A 96 1.26 2.11 -13.25
N VAL A 97 1.02 3.38 -12.96
CA VAL A 97 1.31 4.02 -11.68
C VAL A 97 -0.01 4.32 -10.99
N VAL A 98 -0.36 3.52 -10.00
CA VAL A 98 -1.63 3.63 -9.29
C VAL A 98 -1.42 3.35 -7.82
N ASN A 99 -1.67 4.34 -6.98
CA ASN A 99 -1.78 4.14 -5.54
C ASN A 99 -3.23 4.40 -5.11
N LEU A 100 -3.73 3.51 -4.26
CA LEU A 100 -5.09 3.57 -3.76
C LEU A 100 -5.14 4.59 -2.61
N TYR A 101 -6.22 5.34 -2.54
CA TYR A 101 -6.47 6.21 -1.39
C TYR A 101 -6.45 5.35 -0.12
N PRO A 102 -5.80 5.80 0.96
CA PRO A 102 -5.81 5.06 2.22
C PRO A 102 -7.23 5.08 2.79
N PHE A 103 -8.05 4.13 2.36
CA PHE A 103 -9.37 3.86 2.90
C PHE A 103 -9.28 3.73 4.43
N ILE A 104 -8.21 3.10 4.91
CA ILE A 104 -7.83 3.03 6.32
C ILE A 104 -7.79 4.41 6.96
N GLU A 105 -7.04 5.37 6.41
CA GLU A 105 -6.93 6.72 6.98
C GLU A 105 -8.28 7.43 6.98
N THR A 106 -9.10 7.23 5.95
CA THR A 106 -10.43 7.83 5.83
C THR A 106 -11.34 7.35 6.96
N VAL A 107 -11.48 6.03 7.10
CA VAL A 107 -12.42 5.45 8.08
C VAL A 107 -11.90 5.50 9.52
N THR A 108 -10.59 5.72 9.72
CA THR A 108 -9.99 5.88 11.06
C THR A 108 -9.96 7.32 11.55
N GLN A 109 -10.09 8.33 10.67
CA GLN A 109 -10.07 9.76 11.03
C GLN A 109 -11.37 10.29 11.67
N GLY A 110 -12.39 9.45 11.84
CA GLY A 110 -13.62 9.82 12.54
C GLY A 110 -14.80 8.89 12.25
N LYS A 111 -16.01 9.33 12.62
CA LYS A 111 -17.26 8.65 12.23
C LYS A 111 -17.61 9.03 10.78
N VAL A 112 -16.88 8.48 9.82
CA VAL A 112 -17.26 8.53 8.41
C VAL A 112 -18.57 7.76 8.23
N SER A 113 -19.56 8.36 7.56
CA SER A 113 -20.83 7.68 7.30
C SER A 113 -20.62 6.48 6.36
N LEU A 114 -21.52 5.50 6.40
CA LEU A 114 -21.45 4.37 5.47
C LEU A 114 -21.46 4.86 4.02
N ASP A 115 -22.31 5.84 3.68
CA ASP A 115 -22.38 6.41 2.33
C ASP A 115 -21.04 7.03 1.90
N GLU A 116 -20.40 7.81 2.77
CA GLU A 116 -19.09 8.41 2.48
C GLU A 116 -18.00 7.34 2.34
N ALA A 117 -18.03 6.28 3.16
CA ALA A 117 -17.11 5.17 3.00
C ALA A 117 -17.33 4.42 1.67
N LEU A 118 -18.59 4.19 1.27
CA LEU A 118 -18.94 3.51 0.02
C LEU A 118 -18.53 4.32 -1.21
N GLU A 119 -18.62 5.66 -1.18
CA GLU A 119 -18.11 6.53 -2.25
C GLU A 119 -16.59 6.44 -2.42
N ASN A 120 -15.86 6.13 -1.35
CA ASN A 120 -14.39 6.03 -1.35
C ASN A 120 -13.87 4.61 -1.70
N ILE A 121 -14.75 3.65 -1.99
CA ILE A 121 -14.34 2.34 -2.50
C ILE A 121 -14.00 2.46 -3.99
N ASP A 122 -12.71 2.31 -4.31
CA ASP A 122 -12.17 2.37 -5.66
C ASP A 122 -12.32 1.02 -6.35
N ILE A 123 -12.94 1.03 -7.53
CA ILE A 123 -13.07 -0.15 -8.41
C ILE A 123 -12.01 -0.12 -9.52
N GLY A 124 -11.76 1.06 -10.09
CA GLY A 124 -10.87 1.23 -11.23
C GLY A 124 -9.41 1.02 -10.86
N GLY A 125 -8.96 1.59 -9.74
CA GLY A 125 -7.61 1.47 -9.24
C GLY A 125 -7.18 0.02 -9.00
N PRO A 126 -7.88 -0.76 -8.15
CA PRO A 126 -7.53 -2.16 -7.91
C PRO A 126 -7.58 -3.01 -9.19
N THR A 127 -8.53 -2.75 -10.09
CA THR A 127 -8.63 -3.48 -11.37
C THR A 127 -7.42 -3.21 -12.27
N MET A 128 -6.96 -1.95 -12.37
CA MET A 128 -5.76 -1.59 -13.13
C MET A 128 -4.49 -2.18 -12.50
N ILE A 129 -4.34 -2.08 -11.17
CA ILE A 129 -3.20 -2.65 -10.42
C ILE A 129 -3.11 -4.16 -10.67
N ARG A 130 -4.22 -4.89 -10.48
CA ARG A 130 -4.26 -6.35 -10.70
C ARG A 130 -3.98 -6.72 -12.16
N SER A 131 -4.50 -5.94 -13.11
CA SER A 131 -4.24 -6.16 -14.54
C SER A 131 -2.76 -6.03 -14.87
N ALA A 132 -2.13 -4.96 -14.38
CA ALA A 132 -0.71 -4.69 -14.60
C ALA A 132 0.18 -5.71 -13.89
N ALA A 133 -0.13 -6.05 -12.64
CA ALA A 133 0.58 -7.05 -11.85
C ALA A 133 0.47 -8.46 -12.47
N LYS A 134 -0.69 -8.84 -13.04
CA LYS A 134 -0.85 -10.10 -13.77
C LYS A 134 0.08 -10.16 -15.00
N ASN A 135 0.22 -9.05 -15.72
CA ASN A 135 1.04 -8.97 -16.94
C ASN A 135 2.43 -8.36 -16.69
N PHE A 136 2.99 -8.54 -15.50
CA PHE A 136 4.29 -8.00 -15.10
C PHE A 136 5.47 -8.32 -16.02
N PRO A 137 5.52 -9.44 -16.79
CA PRO A 137 6.61 -9.64 -17.75
C PRO A 137 6.68 -8.53 -18.80
N SER A 138 5.54 -7.92 -19.13
CA SER A 138 5.43 -6.83 -20.12
C SER A 138 5.25 -5.45 -19.48
N ILE A 139 4.69 -5.38 -18.27
CA ILE A 139 4.25 -4.12 -17.63
C ILE A 139 5.08 -3.80 -16.39
N LEU A 140 5.34 -2.52 -16.15
CA LEU A 140 5.80 -2.01 -14.85
C LEU A 140 4.60 -1.48 -14.07
N VAL A 141 4.25 -2.17 -12.98
CA VAL A 141 3.22 -1.71 -12.04
C VAL A 141 3.91 -1.03 -10.86
N ILE A 142 3.49 0.18 -10.49
CA ILE A 142 4.08 0.96 -9.40
C ILE A 142 2.94 1.46 -8.54
N VAL A 143 2.96 1.08 -7.26
CA VAL A 143 1.88 1.39 -6.29
C VAL A 143 2.33 2.26 -5.12
N ASP A 144 3.63 2.60 -5.07
CA ASP A 144 4.24 3.27 -3.93
C ASP A 144 5.24 4.33 -4.44
N PRO A 145 5.14 5.60 -3.98
CA PRO A 145 6.08 6.65 -4.31
C PRO A 145 7.55 6.33 -3.98
N GLU A 146 7.83 5.50 -2.97
CA GLU A 146 9.20 5.11 -2.62
C GLU A 146 9.93 4.38 -3.77
N ASP A 147 9.18 3.78 -4.70
CA ASP A 147 9.75 3.07 -5.85
C ASP A 147 10.07 4.00 -7.05
N TYR A 148 9.64 5.26 -7.05
CA TYR A 148 9.76 6.15 -8.22
C TYR A 148 11.20 6.35 -8.67
N ASP A 149 12.09 6.73 -7.75
CA ASP A 149 13.49 7.05 -8.08
C ASP A 149 14.24 5.83 -8.62
N ILE A 150 14.12 4.69 -7.93
CA ILE A 150 14.83 3.47 -8.33
C ILE A 150 14.35 2.94 -9.67
N ILE A 151 13.04 3.03 -9.96
CA ILE A 151 12.49 2.61 -11.25
C ILE A 151 12.90 3.58 -12.35
N LEU A 152 12.87 4.89 -12.11
CA LEU A 152 13.31 5.87 -13.08
C LEU A 152 14.80 5.70 -13.43
N GLN A 153 15.65 5.44 -12.43
CA GLN A 153 17.07 5.15 -12.65
C GLN A 153 17.27 3.90 -13.52
N LYS A 154 16.52 2.83 -13.28
CA LYS A 154 16.58 1.59 -14.09
C LYS A 154 16.07 1.84 -15.52
N LEU A 155 15.01 2.61 -15.69
CA LEU A 155 14.49 3.00 -17.01
C LEU A 155 15.52 3.80 -17.81
N ARG A 156 16.22 4.76 -17.18
CA ARG A 156 17.33 5.52 -17.81
C ARG A 156 18.49 4.63 -18.25
N ARG A 157 18.70 3.47 -17.60
CA ARG A 157 19.71 2.46 -17.99
C ARG A 157 19.22 1.50 -19.08
N GLY A 158 17.97 1.65 -19.55
CA GLY A 158 17.42 0.93 -20.69
C GLY A 158 16.76 -0.42 -20.37
N SER A 159 16.77 -0.91 -19.12
CA SER A 159 16.00 -2.11 -18.78
C SER A 159 15.62 -2.22 -17.31
N VAL A 160 14.43 -2.76 -17.06
CA VAL A 160 13.99 -3.29 -15.77
C VAL A 160 13.82 -4.79 -15.96
N ASP A 161 14.64 -5.57 -15.28
CA ASP A 161 14.66 -7.02 -15.41
C ASP A 161 13.36 -7.68 -14.87
N LEU A 162 13.20 -8.96 -15.21
CA LEU A 162 12.01 -9.73 -14.84
C LEU A 162 11.87 -9.91 -13.32
N ALA A 163 12.99 -9.95 -12.58
CA ALA A 163 12.96 -10.13 -11.13
C ALA A 163 12.41 -8.88 -10.43
N GLU A 164 12.82 -7.69 -10.85
CA GLU A 164 12.28 -6.43 -10.35
C GLU A 164 10.81 -6.27 -10.75
N ARG A 165 10.44 -6.60 -11.99
CA ARG A 165 9.02 -6.61 -12.42
C ARG A 165 8.17 -7.52 -11.55
N LYS A 166 8.67 -8.72 -11.23
CA LYS A 166 7.99 -9.68 -10.35
C LYS A 166 7.86 -9.13 -8.92
N LYS A 167 8.89 -8.46 -8.41
CA LYS A 167 8.87 -7.82 -7.09
C LYS A 167 7.81 -6.71 -7.02
N LEU A 168 7.76 -5.85 -8.03
CA LEU A 168 6.73 -4.83 -8.18
C LEU A 168 5.33 -5.43 -8.25
N ALA A 169 5.14 -6.50 -9.01
CA ALA A 169 3.86 -7.22 -9.10
C ALA A 169 3.43 -7.86 -7.77
N HIS A 170 4.39 -8.44 -7.04
CA HIS A 170 4.14 -8.95 -5.69
C HIS A 170 3.68 -7.83 -4.76
N LYS A 171 4.39 -6.69 -4.75
CA LYS A 171 4.01 -5.50 -3.97
C LYS A 171 2.62 -4.99 -4.36
N ALA A 172 2.30 -4.96 -5.64
CA ALA A 172 1.00 -4.56 -6.17
C ALA A 172 -0.16 -5.48 -5.71
N PHE A 173 0.02 -6.80 -5.73
CA PHE A 173 -1.00 -7.73 -5.21
C PHE A 173 -1.16 -7.62 -3.69
N GLN A 174 -0.06 -7.42 -2.94
CA GLN A 174 -0.12 -7.16 -1.49
C GLN A 174 -0.87 -5.86 -1.19
N HIS A 175 -0.62 -4.79 -1.96
CA HIS A 175 -1.31 -3.51 -1.83
C HIS A 175 -2.82 -3.65 -1.97
N VAL A 176 -3.28 -4.40 -2.98
CA VAL A 176 -4.72 -4.67 -3.16
C VAL A 176 -5.28 -5.59 -2.08
N ALA A 177 -4.55 -6.61 -1.64
CA ALA A 177 -5.01 -7.49 -0.56
C ALA A 177 -5.23 -6.73 0.75
N ILE A 178 -4.30 -5.83 1.13
CA ILE A 178 -4.44 -4.97 2.31
C ILE A 178 -5.65 -4.04 2.17
N TYR A 179 -5.86 -3.47 0.98
CA TYR A 179 -7.00 -2.62 0.68
C TYR A 179 -8.34 -3.35 0.84
N ASP A 180 -8.46 -4.56 0.27
CA ASP A 180 -9.67 -5.37 0.36
C ASP A 180 -9.92 -5.84 1.81
N THR A 181 -8.87 -6.19 2.56
CA THR A 181 -8.98 -6.49 4.00
C THR A 181 -9.54 -5.29 4.76
N ALA A 182 -9.06 -4.07 4.50
CA ALA A 182 -9.56 -2.87 5.16
C ALA A 182 -11.05 -2.62 4.89
N ILE A 183 -11.50 -2.84 3.64
CA ILE A 183 -12.93 -2.73 3.28
C ILE A 183 -13.75 -3.82 4.01
N ALA A 184 -13.32 -5.08 3.96
CA ALA A 184 -14.02 -6.18 4.62
C ALA A 184 -14.11 -5.96 6.14
N GLN A 185 -13.02 -5.48 6.74
CA GLN A 185 -12.99 -5.07 8.13
C GLN A 185 -13.88 -3.86 8.40
N TYR A 186 -14.07 -2.91 7.49
CA TYR A 186 -15.01 -1.81 7.75
C TYR A 186 -16.46 -2.31 7.70
N LEU A 187 -16.82 -3.10 6.69
CA LEU A 187 -18.20 -3.55 6.40
C LEU A 187 -18.75 -4.62 7.35
N SER A 188 -17.91 -5.39 8.04
CA SER A 188 -18.41 -6.34 9.03
C SER A 188 -19.14 -5.59 10.17
N GLU A 189 -19.91 -6.27 11.01
CA GLU A 189 -20.36 -5.73 12.30
C GLU A 189 -19.96 -6.66 13.46
N LYS A 190 -19.39 -7.81 13.12
CA LYS A 190 -19.03 -8.88 14.06
C LYS A 190 -17.58 -8.73 14.47
N THR A 191 -17.29 -8.95 15.75
CA THR A 191 -15.92 -9.07 16.27
C THR A 191 -15.22 -10.32 15.72
N PHE A 192 -15.97 -11.42 15.56
CA PHE A 192 -15.48 -12.70 15.03
C PHE A 192 -16.38 -13.15 13.86
N PRO A 193 -16.12 -12.69 12.63
CA PRO A 193 -16.86 -13.12 11.45
C PRO A 193 -16.55 -14.57 11.06
N GLU A 194 -17.37 -15.16 10.17
CA GLU A 194 -17.14 -16.51 9.64
C GLU A 194 -15.84 -16.61 8.83
N GLU A 195 -15.52 -15.55 8.08
CA GLU A 195 -14.27 -15.39 7.35
C GLU A 195 -13.56 -14.11 7.83
N MET A 196 -12.27 -14.22 8.13
CA MET A 196 -11.45 -13.09 8.60
C MET A 196 -10.12 -13.06 7.86
N THR A 197 -9.77 -11.88 7.34
CA THR A 197 -8.44 -11.61 6.78
C THR A 197 -7.69 -10.65 7.70
N ILE A 198 -6.40 -10.92 7.91
CA ILE A 198 -5.53 -10.09 8.76
C ILE A 198 -4.41 -9.53 7.89
N ALA A 199 -4.42 -8.21 7.70
CA ALA A 199 -3.40 -7.50 6.96
C ALA A 199 -2.26 -7.07 7.88
N LEU A 200 -1.03 -7.49 7.56
CA LEU A 200 0.16 -7.22 8.35
C LEU A 200 1.22 -6.52 7.50
N LYS A 201 1.73 -5.37 7.96
CA LYS A 201 2.86 -4.67 7.34
C LYS A 201 4.10 -4.87 8.21
N LYS A 202 5.19 -5.36 7.63
CA LYS A 202 6.45 -5.52 8.36
C LYS A 202 6.97 -4.14 8.80
N ALA A 203 7.26 -3.99 10.08
CA ALA A 203 7.96 -2.79 10.59
C ALA A 203 9.47 -2.98 10.49
N TYR A 204 10.00 -4.06 11.07
CA TYR A 204 11.44 -4.36 11.07
C TYR A 204 11.72 -5.84 11.28
N GLY A 205 12.93 -6.27 10.91
CA GLY A 205 13.44 -7.60 11.24
C GLY A 205 13.92 -7.65 12.70
N LEU A 206 13.90 -8.84 13.30
CA LEU A 206 14.49 -9.08 14.61
C LEU A 206 15.74 -9.94 14.45
N ARG A 207 16.71 -9.77 15.36
CA ARG A 207 17.99 -10.48 15.32
C ARG A 207 17.81 -12.00 15.33
N TYR A 208 16.86 -12.49 16.13
CA TYR A 208 16.40 -13.88 16.21
C TYR A 208 15.02 -13.90 16.89
N GLY A 209 14.37 -15.06 16.90
CA GLY A 209 13.11 -15.30 17.61
C GLY A 209 13.29 -15.46 19.12
N GLU A 210 12.56 -16.38 19.72
CA GLU A 210 12.71 -16.67 21.15
C GLU A 210 14.10 -17.24 21.47
N ASN A 211 14.68 -17.99 20.53
CA ASN A 211 16.01 -18.59 20.61
C ASN A 211 16.90 -18.20 19.40
N PRO A 212 18.24 -18.18 19.55
CA PRO A 212 19.16 -17.68 18.51
C PRO A 212 19.08 -18.35 17.12
N HIS A 213 18.62 -19.60 17.05
CA HIS A 213 18.50 -20.35 15.80
C HIS A 213 17.20 -20.06 15.03
N GLN A 214 16.26 -19.32 15.64
CA GLN A 214 14.96 -18.99 15.06
C GLN A 214 15.01 -17.61 14.40
N LYS A 215 14.38 -17.47 13.22
CA LYS A 215 14.21 -16.16 12.56
C LYS A 215 12.95 -15.48 13.08
N ALA A 216 12.96 -14.14 13.17
CA ALA A 216 11.78 -13.37 13.54
C ALA A 216 11.74 -11.98 12.90
N ALA A 217 10.55 -11.39 12.89
CA ALA A 217 10.29 -10.03 12.43
C ALA A 217 9.06 -9.48 13.16
N PHE A 218 9.01 -8.16 13.31
CA PHE A 218 7.87 -7.46 13.89
C PHE A 218 6.97 -6.92 12.78
N TYR A 219 5.67 -7.20 12.89
CA TYR A 219 4.65 -6.78 11.95
C TYR A 219 3.58 -5.95 12.67
N LEU A 220 3.07 -4.95 11.96
CA LEU A 220 1.98 -4.08 12.39
C LEU A 220 0.69 -4.52 11.70
N GLU A 221 -0.35 -4.78 12.47
CA GLU A 221 -1.68 -4.98 11.93
C GLU A 221 -2.22 -3.69 11.31
N GLN A 222 -2.74 -3.81 10.09
CA GLN A 222 -3.40 -2.73 9.37
C GLN A 222 -4.91 -2.79 9.67
N ASN A 223 -5.28 -2.53 10.94
CA ASN A 223 -6.66 -2.62 11.41
C ASN A 223 -7.38 -1.28 11.30
N VAL A 224 -8.58 -1.26 10.69
CA VAL A 224 -9.38 -0.02 10.54
C VAL A 224 -10.29 0.30 11.71
N ARG A 225 -10.56 -0.68 12.60
CA ARG A 225 -11.49 -0.53 13.72
C ARG A 225 -10.81 -0.21 15.03
N GLN A 226 -9.58 -0.67 15.19
CA GLN A 226 -8.83 -0.56 16.43
C GLN A 226 -7.65 0.38 16.23
N PRO A 227 -7.40 1.30 17.17
CA PRO A 227 -6.16 2.05 17.20
C PRO A 227 -4.96 1.09 17.18
N GLN A 228 -3.83 1.55 16.64
CA GLN A 228 -2.60 0.78 16.71
C GLN A 228 -2.26 0.41 18.16
N ALA A 229 -1.87 -0.86 18.37
CA ALA A 229 -1.44 -1.36 19.67
C ALA A 229 -0.27 -0.54 20.21
N VAL A 230 -0.19 -0.35 21.54
CA VAL A 230 0.84 0.49 22.19
C VAL A 230 2.26 0.07 21.80
N LEU A 231 2.52 -1.24 21.64
CA LEU A 231 3.81 -1.74 21.18
C LEU A 231 4.22 -1.23 19.79
N ALA A 232 3.25 -1.00 18.89
CA ALA A 232 3.51 -0.48 17.55
C ALA A 232 4.11 0.93 17.57
N SER A 233 3.88 1.69 18.64
CA SER A 233 4.36 3.06 18.83
C SER A 233 5.64 3.15 19.66
N LEU A 234 6.28 2.03 19.99
CA LEU A 234 7.53 2.03 20.76
C LEU A 234 8.64 2.76 20.00
N LYS A 235 9.18 3.80 20.63
CA LYS A 235 10.38 4.48 20.17
C LYS A 235 11.54 4.15 21.11
N GLN A 236 12.52 3.42 20.59
CA GLN A 236 13.75 3.17 21.32
C GLN A 236 14.58 4.45 21.42
N ILE A 237 14.91 4.89 22.63
CA ILE A 237 15.73 6.09 22.89
C ILE A 237 17.22 5.74 23.03
N SER A 238 17.53 4.57 23.59
CA SER A 238 18.90 4.10 23.86
C SER A 238 18.95 2.57 23.99
N GLY A 239 20.16 2.02 24.12
CA GLY A 239 20.42 0.59 24.34
C GLY A 239 20.64 -0.22 23.05
N PRO A 240 20.90 -1.53 23.20
CA PRO A 240 21.04 -2.44 22.06
C PRO A 240 19.70 -2.67 21.36
N GLU A 241 19.71 -3.23 20.15
CA GLU A 241 18.49 -3.60 19.43
C GLU A 241 17.55 -4.46 20.29
N ILE A 242 16.26 -4.16 20.23
CA ILE A 242 15.21 -4.89 20.95
C ILE A 242 15.10 -6.33 20.41
N SER A 243 15.18 -7.33 21.29
CA SER A 243 14.97 -8.73 20.93
C SER A 243 13.49 -9.14 20.92
N PHE A 244 13.18 -10.30 20.35
CA PHE A 244 11.84 -10.88 20.40
C PHE A 244 11.30 -11.01 21.83
N ASN A 245 12.12 -11.54 22.76
CA ASN A 245 11.71 -11.71 24.15
C ASN A 245 11.52 -10.37 24.87
N ASN A 246 12.28 -9.33 24.51
CA ASN A 246 12.05 -8.00 25.07
C ASN A 246 10.68 -7.46 24.65
N LEU A 247 10.24 -7.67 23.40
CA LEU A 247 8.90 -7.26 22.97
C LEU A 247 7.81 -8.00 23.75
N LEU A 248 7.98 -9.30 24.02
CA LEU A 248 7.04 -10.07 24.85
C LEU A 248 6.99 -9.57 26.29
N ASP A 249 8.15 -9.28 26.90
CA ASP A 249 8.23 -8.74 28.26
C ASP A 249 7.62 -7.33 28.33
N PHE A 250 7.84 -6.49 27.31
CA PHE A 250 7.23 -5.16 27.24
C PHE A 250 5.71 -5.23 27.06
N ASP A 251 5.20 -6.12 26.21
CA ASP A 251 3.76 -6.31 26.05
C ASP A 251 3.11 -6.73 27.37
N ALA A 252 3.70 -7.73 28.03
CA ALA A 252 3.21 -8.21 29.32
C ALA A 252 3.26 -7.11 30.40
N ALA A 253 4.33 -6.31 30.44
CA ALA A 253 4.44 -5.17 31.35
C ALA A 253 3.32 -4.14 31.11
N LEU A 254 3.11 -3.73 29.85
CA LEU A 254 2.11 -2.74 29.49
C LEU A 254 0.69 -3.22 29.79
N ASN A 255 0.39 -4.48 29.48
CA ASN A 255 -0.90 -5.11 29.79
C ASN A 255 -1.16 -5.12 31.31
N ILE A 256 -0.18 -5.50 32.14
CA ILE A 256 -0.35 -5.46 33.60
C ILE A 256 -0.56 -4.03 34.08
N LEU A 257 0.30 -3.09 33.68
CA LEU A 257 0.27 -1.70 34.12
C LEU A 257 -1.04 -0.99 33.74
N SER A 258 -1.67 -1.37 32.62
CA SER A 258 -2.96 -0.81 32.19
C SER A 258 -4.12 -0.99 33.18
N ASN A 259 -3.98 -1.89 34.17
CA ASN A 259 -4.99 -2.14 35.20
C ASN A 259 -4.89 -1.17 36.40
N PHE A 260 -3.88 -0.30 36.43
CA PHE A 260 -3.61 0.59 37.56
C PHE A 260 -3.68 2.05 37.14
N THR A 261 -4.32 2.88 37.96
CA THR A 261 -4.41 4.33 37.77
C THR A 261 -3.39 5.11 38.59
N ALA A 262 -2.82 4.51 39.63
CA ALA A 262 -1.74 5.07 40.43
C ALA A 262 -0.38 4.91 39.71
N PRO A 263 0.67 5.66 40.08
CA PRO A 263 2.02 5.38 39.60
C PRO A 263 2.45 3.97 40.04
N THR A 264 2.72 3.12 39.05
CA THR A 264 2.97 1.68 39.25
C THR A 264 4.22 1.27 38.48
N VAL A 265 5.04 0.42 39.12
CA VAL A 265 6.22 -0.20 38.51
C VAL A 265 6.01 -1.71 38.46
N ALA A 266 6.29 -2.30 37.30
CA ALA A 266 6.30 -3.74 37.08
C ALA A 266 7.68 -4.17 36.57
N ILE A 267 8.26 -5.18 37.20
CA ILE A 267 9.54 -5.79 36.79
C ILE A 267 9.23 -7.15 36.18
N MET A 268 9.52 -7.29 34.88
CA MET A 268 9.22 -8.50 34.11
C MET A 268 10.45 -9.35 33.85
N LYS A 269 10.26 -10.66 33.80
CA LYS A 269 11.25 -11.62 33.32
C LYS A 269 10.56 -12.84 32.72
N HIS A 270 10.85 -13.16 31.47
CA HIS A 270 10.24 -14.31 30.76
C HIS A 270 8.71 -14.28 30.88
N THR A 271 8.13 -13.15 30.50
CA THR A 271 6.70 -12.82 30.52
C THR A 271 6.00 -12.88 31.89
N ASN A 272 6.76 -13.08 32.97
CA ASN A 272 6.25 -13.15 34.33
C ASN A 272 6.67 -11.91 35.14
N SER A 273 5.76 -11.42 35.99
CA SER A 273 6.07 -10.36 36.94
C SER A 273 6.93 -10.91 38.08
N CYS A 274 8.16 -10.43 38.18
CA CYS A 274 9.03 -10.65 39.35
C CYS A 274 8.63 -9.76 40.53
N GLY A 275 8.04 -8.59 40.25
CA GLY A 275 7.63 -7.62 41.27
C GLY A 275 6.71 -6.56 40.66
N LEU A 276 5.73 -6.13 41.45
CA LEU A 276 4.72 -5.14 41.08
C LEU A 276 4.41 -4.29 42.31
N ALA A 277 4.54 -2.98 42.21
CA ALA A 277 4.23 -2.07 43.31
C ALA A 277 3.62 -0.77 42.79
N SER A 278 2.69 -0.21 43.57
CA SER A 278 2.08 1.09 43.32
C SER A 278 2.37 2.02 44.48
N HIS A 279 2.88 3.22 44.20
CA HIS A 279 3.17 4.24 45.20
C HIS A 279 2.96 5.65 44.63
N ALA A 280 2.87 6.68 45.46
CA ALA A 280 2.79 8.06 45.00
C ALA A 280 4.08 8.51 44.26
N SER A 281 5.22 7.93 44.61
CA SER A 281 6.53 8.16 43.99
C SER A 281 6.96 6.95 43.17
N LEU A 282 7.31 7.15 41.89
CA LEU A 282 7.85 6.08 41.05
C LEU A 282 9.16 5.49 41.58
N ALA A 283 9.97 6.31 42.27
CA ALA A 283 11.24 5.85 42.84
C ALA A 283 11.05 4.94 44.05
N GLU A 284 9.93 5.07 44.79
CA GLU A 284 9.59 4.17 45.89
C GLU A 284 8.81 2.93 45.42
N ALA A 285 8.11 3.03 44.28
CA ALA A 285 7.49 1.89 43.63
C ALA A 285 8.52 0.95 42.97
N TYR A 286 9.69 1.46 42.59
CA TYR A 286 10.79 0.69 41.98
C TYR A 286 11.70 0.04 43.03
#